data_AF-A0A5C4J263-F1
#
_entry.id   AF-A0A5C4J263-F1
#
_cell.length_a   1.000
_cell.length_b   1.000
_cell.length_c   1.000
_cell.angle_alpha   90.00
_cell.angle_beta   90.00
_cell.angle_gamma   90.00
#
_symmetry.space_group_name_H-M   'P 1'
#
loop_
_entity.id
_entity.type
_entity.pdbx_description
1 polymer ?
#
loop_
_entity_poly.entity_id
_entity_poly.type
_entity_poly.pdbx_seq_one_letter_code
_entity_poly.pdbx_strand_id
1 'polypeptide(L)'
;MTTRVQVNLHTHAATHVATGMLRGLRQIVRGTGLDPARLVRQWDVLERGIAAWLRSRHLKALVLEVWDPALSSGQDLVGRFDFTIDYGYDADGDGELWLDADAVAFTIRKNGSYPSQCEYRVVADTSPGYPAVPGWSTTTLRSTRGFTRNSIGTAMTGASLGAGLAHYTRSN
;
A
#
# COMPACT_ATOMS: atom_id res chain seq x y z
N MET A 1 14.41 -38.04 10.59
CA MET A 1 13.22 -37.22 10.90
C MET A 1 13.60 -35.76 10.70
N THR A 2 13.20 -35.15 9.58
CA THR A 2 13.59 -33.79 9.19
C THR A 2 12.40 -32.86 9.43
N THR A 3 12.38 -32.18 10.56
CA THR A 3 11.32 -31.23 10.93
C THR A 3 11.48 -29.92 10.15
N ARG A 4 10.73 -29.82 9.05
CA ARG A 4 10.11 -28.64 8.41
C ARG A 4 10.80 -27.28 8.60
N VAL A 5 11.57 -26.87 7.59
CA VAL A 5 12.05 -25.48 7.36
C VAL A 5 11.12 -24.70 6.40
N GLN A 6 10.01 -25.27 5.93
CA GLN A 6 9.06 -24.56 5.04
C GLN A 6 8.21 -23.49 5.74
N VAL A 7 8.00 -23.57 7.06
CA VAL A 7 7.11 -22.64 7.78
C VAL A 7 7.77 -21.29 8.07
N ASN A 8 9.10 -21.28 8.21
CA ASN A 8 9.85 -20.05 8.46
C ASN A 8 10.02 -19.19 7.20
N LEU A 9 10.18 -19.80 6.00
CA LEU A 9 10.29 -19.02 4.76
C LEU A 9 9.02 -18.19 4.49
N HIS A 10 7.82 -18.76 4.65
CA HIS A 10 6.57 -18.01 4.43
C HIS A 10 6.35 -16.87 5.45
N THR A 11 6.76 -17.07 6.70
CA THR A 11 6.57 -16.05 7.75
C THR A 11 7.57 -14.90 7.58
N HIS A 12 8.84 -15.19 7.29
CA HIS A 12 9.84 -14.17 7.01
C HIS A 12 9.54 -13.42 5.70
N ALA A 13 9.06 -14.11 4.67
CA ALA A 13 8.66 -13.48 3.40
C ALA A 13 7.52 -12.46 3.59
N ALA A 14 6.47 -12.81 4.33
CA ALA A 14 5.31 -11.91 4.51
C ALA A 14 5.67 -10.62 5.25
N THR A 15 6.45 -10.71 6.34
CA THR A 15 6.90 -9.51 7.08
C THR A 15 7.83 -8.68 6.22
N HIS A 16 8.77 -9.31 5.52
CA HIS A 16 9.73 -8.61 4.67
C HIS A 16 9.05 -7.86 3.51
N VAL A 17 8.06 -8.51 2.87
CA VAL A 17 7.22 -7.88 1.85
C VAL A 17 6.40 -6.73 2.43
N ALA A 18 5.82 -6.89 3.62
CA ALA A 18 5.11 -5.81 4.31
C ALA A 18 6.01 -4.60 4.58
N THR A 19 7.24 -4.83 5.06
CA THR A 19 8.25 -3.78 5.25
C THR A 19 8.55 -3.06 3.93
N GLY A 20 8.76 -3.81 2.84
CA GLY A 20 9.00 -3.26 1.50
C GLY A 20 7.87 -2.35 1.00
N MET A 21 6.62 -2.81 1.14
CA MET A 21 5.43 -2.02 0.80
C MET A 21 5.33 -0.73 1.61
N LEU A 22 5.59 -0.78 2.93
CA LEU A 22 5.57 0.39 3.79
C LEU A 22 6.70 1.37 3.48
N ARG A 23 7.88 0.88 3.08
CA ARG A 23 8.98 1.71 2.59
C ARG A 23 8.59 2.43 1.30
N GLY A 24 7.96 1.73 0.35
CA GLY A 24 7.43 2.33 -0.89
C GLY A 24 6.39 3.42 -0.61
N LEU A 25 5.44 3.15 0.29
CA LEU A 25 4.47 4.14 0.74
C LEU A 25 5.14 5.37 1.35
N ARG A 26 6.13 5.18 2.22
CA ARG A 26 6.90 6.27 2.83
C ARG A 26 7.62 7.12 1.77
N GLN A 27 8.17 6.50 0.74
CA GLN A 27 8.81 7.23 -0.37
C GLN A 27 7.80 8.08 -1.13
N ILE A 28 6.61 7.56 -1.42
CA ILE A 28 5.54 8.35 -2.06
C ILE A 28 5.11 9.51 -1.16
N VAL A 29 4.80 9.26 0.11
CA VAL A 29 4.41 10.31 1.07
C VAL A 29 5.44 11.44 1.12
N ARG A 30 6.74 11.10 1.22
CA ARG A 30 7.83 12.08 1.19
C ARG A 30 7.92 12.80 -0.15
N GLY A 31 7.80 12.06 -1.25
CA GLY A 31 7.93 12.60 -2.59
C GLY A 31 6.78 13.53 -3.00
N THR A 32 5.58 13.32 -2.45
CA THR A 32 4.42 14.19 -2.65
C THR A 32 4.39 15.39 -1.71
N GLY A 33 5.37 15.54 -0.80
CA GLY A 33 5.48 16.66 0.13
C GLY A 33 4.69 16.53 1.44
N LEU A 34 4.15 15.34 1.75
CA LEU A 34 3.40 15.06 2.98
C LEU A 34 4.33 14.68 4.14
N ASP A 35 3.91 14.91 5.38
CA ASP A 35 4.69 14.57 6.58
C ASP A 35 4.72 13.04 6.84
N PRO A 36 5.89 12.38 6.75
CA PRO A 36 6.00 10.94 7.00
C PRO A 36 5.92 10.57 8.49
N ALA A 37 5.93 11.52 9.43
CA ALA A 37 6.00 11.23 10.87
C ALA A 37 4.82 10.37 11.36
N ARG A 38 3.62 10.58 10.83
CA ARG A 38 2.43 9.76 11.17
C ARG A 38 2.63 8.31 10.73
N LEU A 39 3.14 8.07 9.53
CA LEU A 39 3.43 6.74 9.02
C LEU A 39 4.52 6.03 9.85
N VAL A 40 5.56 6.76 10.26
CA VAL A 40 6.62 6.23 11.14
C VAL A 40 6.08 5.86 12.52
N ARG A 41 5.23 6.72 13.13
CA ARG A 41 4.61 6.44 14.43
C ARG A 41 3.69 5.21 14.40
N GLN A 42 3.09 4.92 13.25
CA GLN A 42 2.17 3.79 13.09
C GLN A 42 2.83 2.56 12.46
N TRP A 43 4.15 2.59 12.21
CA TRP A 43 4.87 1.58 11.45
C TRP A 43 4.60 0.16 11.96
N ASP A 44 4.79 -0.08 13.26
CA ASP A 44 4.62 -1.41 13.87
C ASP A 44 3.18 -1.94 13.80
N VAL A 45 2.18 -1.05 13.81
CA VAL A 45 0.77 -1.44 13.68
C VAL A 45 0.45 -1.77 12.23
N LEU A 46 0.95 -0.96 11.30
CA LEU A 46 0.74 -1.17 9.87
C LEU A 46 1.42 -2.46 9.40
N GLU A 47 2.69 -2.66 9.76
CA GLU A 47 3.48 -3.80 9.35
C GLU A 47 2.89 -5.11 9.85
N ARG A 48 2.49 -5.16 11.14
CA ARG A 48 1.84 -6.35 11.71
C ARG A 48 0.52 -6.69 11.01
N GLY A 49 -0.29 -5.68 10.66
CA GLY A 49 -1.55 -5.89 9.93
C GLY A 49 -1.32 -6.44 8.53
N ILE A 50 -0.47 -5.76 7.76
CA ILE A 50 -0.13 -6.13 6.38
C ILE A 50 0.49 -7.53 6.36
N ALA A 51 1.45 -7.82 7.23
CA ALA A 51 2.10 -9.13 7.31
C ALA A 51 1.11 -10.25 7.66
N ALA A 52 0.16 -10.01 8.58
CA ALA A 52 -0.86 -10.98 8.94
C ALA A 52 -1.80 -11.30 7.76
N TRP A 53 -2.20 -10.29 6.99
CA TRP A 53 -3.07 -10.46 5.83
C TRP A 53 -2.37 -10.99 4.59
N LEU A 54 -1.09 -10.69 4.40
CA LEU A 54 -0.25 -11.34 3.38
C LEU A 54 -0.07 -12.83 3.69
N ARG A 55 0.28 -13.16 4.95
CA ARG A 55 0.48 -14.56 5.37
C ARG A 55 -0.78 -15.41 5.21
N SER A 56 -1.93 -14.82 5.52
CA SER A 56 -3.23 -15.48 5.35
C SER A 56 -3.79 -15.37 3.94
N ARG A 57 -3.11 -14.67 3.01
CA ARG A 57 -3.56 -14.37 1.64
C ARG A 57 -4.91 -13.63 1.56
N HIS A 58 -5.24 -12.87 2.60
CA HIS A 58 -6.45 -12.06 2.62
C HIS A 58 -6.21 -10.63 2.13
N LEU A 59 -4.96 -10.15 2.06
CA LEU A 59 -4.68 -8.79 1.59
C LEU A 59 -4.85 -8.72 0.07
N LYS A 60 -5.86 -8.00 -0.42
CA LYS A 60 -6.09 -7.77 -1.84
C LYS A 60 -5.35 -6.54 -2.35
N ALA A 61 -5.44 -5.45 -1.59
CA ALA A 61 -4.76 -4.23 -1.93
C ALA A 61 -4.43 -3.41 -0.67
N LEU A 62 -3.36 -2.62 -0.76
CA LEU A 62 -3.06 -1.58 0.19
C LEU A 62 -3.39 -0.24 -0.46
N VAL A 63 -4.19 0.59 0.20
CA VAL A 63 -4.69 1.85 -0.34
C VAL A 63 -4.17 3.00 0.52
N LEU A 64 -3.44 3.93 -0.09
CA LEU A 64 -3.09 5.21 0.51
C LEU A 64 -4.06 6.27 0.01
N GLU A 65 -4.89 6.78 0.90
CA GLU A 65 -5.77 7.90 0.60
C GLU A 65 -5.18 9.18 1.17
N VAL A 66 -5.17 10.23 0.35
CA VAL A 66 -4.80 11.59 0.71
C VAL A 66 -6.04 12.45 0.56
N TRP A 67 -6.42 13.18 1.61
CA TRP A 67 -7.58 14.05 1.60
C TRP A 67 -7.25 15.43 2.17
N ASP A 68 -8.00 16.44 1.74
CA ASP A 68 -7.94 17.78 2.33
C ASP A 68 -9.07 17.90 3.36
N PRO A 69 -8.76 18.05 4.67
CA PRO A 69 -9.77 18.22 5.71
C PRO A 69 -10.58 19.52 5.55
N ALA A 70 -10.12 20.49 4.76
CA ALA A 70 -10.86 21.72 4.47
C ALA A 70 -11.99 21.53 3.44
N LEU A 71 -11.98 20.42 2.68
CA LEU A 71 -13.01 20.11 1.69
C LEU A 71 -14.19 19.37 2.33
N SER A 72 -15.41 19.68 1.87
CA SER A 72 -16.65 19.10 2.35
C SER A 72 -16.74 17.58 2.11
N SER A 73 -17.28 16.85 3.10
CA SER A 73 -17.36 15.39 3.13
C SER A 73 -17.93 14.81 1.82
N GLY A 74 -17.13 14.01 1.12
CA GLY A 74 -17.50 13.32 -0.12
C GLY A 74 -16.79 13.81 -1.39
N GLN A 75 -16.06 14.93 -1.32
CA GLN A 75 -15.12 15.41 -2.35
C GLN A 75 -13.77 15.83 -1.75
N ASP A 76 -13.48 15.32 -0.55
CA ASP A 76 -12.28 15.61 0.21
C ASP A 76 -11.06 14.84 -0.29
N LEU A 77 -11.26 13.77 -1.05
CA LEU A 77 -10.16 13.01 -1.66
C LEU A 77 -9.40 13.91 -2.64
N VAL A 78 -8.09 14.01 -2.44
CA VAL A 78 -7.16 14.75 -3.32
C VAL A 78 -6.27 13.78 -4.09
N GLY A 79 -5.96 12.64 -3.49
CA GLY A 79 -5.12 11.61 -4.09
C GLY A 79 -5.43 10.24 -3.54
N ARG A 80 -5.26 9.22 -4.38
CA ARG A 80 -5.36 7.82 -3.95
C ARG A 80 -4.36 6.96 -4.69
N PHE A 81 -3.69 6.08 -3.96
CA PHE A 81 -2.75 5.09 -4.50
C PHE A 81 -3.18 3.71 -4.06
N ASP A 82 -3.43 2.83 -5.02
CA ASP A 82 -3.83 1.44 -4.80
C ASP A 82 -2.66 0.53 -5.19
N PHE A 83 -2.15 -0.21 -4.21
CA PHE A 83 -1.16 -1.27 -4.40
C PHE A 83 -1.90 -2.60 -4.40
N THR A 84 -2.21 -3.13 -5.57
CA THR A 84 -2.93 -4.40 -5.72
C THR A 84 -1.95 -5.55 -5.62
N ILE A 85 -2.23 -6.54 -4.76
CA ILE A 85 -1.36 -7.69 -4.54
C ILE A 85 -1.74 -8.81 -5.51
N ASP A 86 -0.74 -9.32 -6.22
CA ASP A 86 -0.87 -10.48 -7.09
C ASP A 86 -0.11 -11.68 -6.47
N TYR A 87 -0.88 -12.66 -6.00
CA TYR A 87 -0.38 -13.90 -5.41
C TYR A 87 -0.05 -14.99 -6.45
N GLY A 88 -0.33 -14.75 -7.74
CA GLY A 88 0.01 -15.66 -8.83
C GLY A 88 1.39 -15.41 -9.45
N TYR A 89 2.17 -14.49 -8.86
CA TYR A 89 3.46 -14.07 -9.39
C TYR A 89 4.59 -14.99 -8.87
N ASP A 90 4.87 -16.06 -9.61
CA ASP A 90 6.06 -16.89 -9.38
C ASP A 90 7.26 -16.28 -10.12
N ALA A 91 8.08 -15.48 -9.41
CA ALA A 91 9.38 -15.06 -9.92
C ALA A 91 10.48 -15.81 -9.16
N ASP A 92 11.32 -16.56 -9.90
CA ASP A 92 12.52 -17.19 -9.36
C ASP A 92 13.43 -16.12 -8.73
N GLY A 93 13.43 -16.02 -7.41
CA GLY A 93 14.30 -15.11 -6.68
C GLY A 93 14.17 -15.25 -5.17
N ASP A 94 15.15 -14.73 -4.45
CA ASP A 94 15.06 -14.37 -3.03
C ASP A 94 14.99 -12.84 -3.01
N GLY A 95 13.80 -12.27 -2.80
CA GLY A 95 13.49 -10.95 -3.37
C GLY A 95 12.69 -10.08 -2.43
N GLU A 96 13.37 -9.11 -1.84
CA GLU A 96 12.77 -7.95 -1.18
C GLU A 96 11.89 -7.20 -2.19
N LEU A 97 10.64 -6.94 -1.78
CA LEU A 97 9.66 -6.28 -2.63
C LEU A 97 9.89 -4.77 -2.56
N TRP A 98 10.65 -4.25 -3.53
CA TRP A 98 10.93 -2.82 -3.64
C TRP A 98 9.97 -2.17 -4.63
N LEU A 99 9.52 -0.96 -4.27
CA LEU A 99 8.83 -0.09 -5.20
C LEU A 99 9.85 0.52 -6.15
N ASP A 100 9.61 0.40 -7.45
CA ASP A 100 10.46 1.00 -8.47
C ASP A 100 10.51 2.52 -8.27
N ALA A 101 11.73 3.07 -8.16
CA ALA A 101 11.95 4.51 -8.00
C ALA A 101 11.38 5.31 -9.19
N ASP A 102 11.36 4.72 -10.39
CA ASP A 102 10.75 5.32 -11.56
C ASP A 102 9.22 5.32 -11.47
N ALA A 103 8.62 4.25 -10.91
CA ALA A 103 7.19 4.23 -10.63
C ALA A 103 6.81 5.29 -9.58
N VAL A 104 7.63 5.47 -8.55
CA VAL A 104 7.48 6.55 -7.55
C VAL A 104 7.58 7.92 -8.21
N ALA A 105 8.64 8.17 -8.98
CA ALA A 105 8.89 9.44 -9.63
C ALA A 105 7.79 9.79 -10.65
N PHE A 106 7.33 8.81 -11.43
CA PHE A 106 6.21 8.97 -12.35
C PHE A 106 4.92 9.33 -11.61
N THR A 107 4.64 8.62 -10.51
CA THR A 107 3.47 8.84 -9.68
C THR A 107 3.46 10.24 -9.05
N ILE A 108 4.60 10.69 -8.52
CA ILE A 108 4.76 12.05 -7.97
C ILE A 108 4.58 13.09 -9.06
N ARG A 109 5.24 12.93 -10.21
CA ARG A 109 5.13 13.88 -11.33
C ARG A 109 3.69 14.03 -11.84
N LYS A 110 2.91 12.94 -11.85
CA LYS A 110 1.53 12.95 -12.32
C LYS A 110 0.53 13.50 -11.30
N ASN A 111 0.74 13.24 -10.01
CA ASN A 111 -0.16 13.71 -8.95
C ASN A 111 0.21 15.11 -8.41
N GLY A 112 1.44 15.58 -8.69
CA GLY A 112 1.96 16.83 -8.16
C GLY A 112 2.31 16.74 -6.68
N SER A 113 2.54 17.90 -6.08
CA SER A 113 2.70 18.03 -4.62
C SER A 113 1.35 18.28 -3.96
N TYR A 114 1.09 17.59 -2.86
CA TYR A 114 -0.08 17.86 -2.03
C TYR A 114 0.20 19.02 -1.06
N PRO A 115 -0.80 19.88 -0.77
CA PRO A 115 -0.69 20.87 0.29
C PRO A 115 -0.34 20.24 1.64
N SER A 116 0.39 20.95 2.49
CA SER A 116 0.78 20.46 3.81
C SER A 116 -0.40 20.26 4.77
N GLN A 117 -1.54 20.90 4.52
CA GLN A 117 -2.76 20.65 5.28
C GLN A 117 -3.44 19.32 4.96
N CYS A 118 -3.05 18.66 3.86
CA CYS A 118 -3.64 17.38 3.49
C CYS A 118 -3.24 16.31 4.49
N GLU A 119 -4.22 15.50 4.87
CA GLU A 119 -4.02 14.32 5.69
C GLU A 119 -3.98 13.07 4.82
N TYR A 120 -3.40 12.00 5.36
CA TYR A 120 -3.39 10.70 4.71
C TYR A 120 -3.66 9.55 5.68
N ARG A 121 -4.13 8.44 5.11
CA ARG A 121 -4.40 7.19 5.83
C ARG A 121 -4.10 6.00 4.94
N VAL A 122 -3.67 4.93 5.56
CA VAL A 122 -3.49 3.63 4.93
C VAL A 122 -4.71 2.77 5.24
N VAL A 123 -5.32 2.19 4.21
CA VAL A 123 -6.45 1.27 4.30
C VAL A 123 -6.05 -0.03 3.64
N ALA A 124 -6.31 -1.16 4.29
CA ALA A 124 -6.10 -2.47 3.69
C ALA A 124 -7.43 -3.00 3.15
N ASP A 125 -7.48 -3.26 1.85
CA ASP A 125 -8.56 -4.03 1.24
C ASP A 125 -8.29 -5.51 1.47
N THR A 126 -9.19 -6.17 2.20
CA THR A 126 -9.05 -7.56 2.63
C THR A 126 -10.23 -8.40 2.18
N SER A 127 -9.99 -9.67 1.83
CA SER A 127 -11.07 -10.62 1.53
C SER A 127 -11.87 -10.99 2.79
N PRO A 128 -13.15 -11.35 2.65
CA PRO A 128 -13.94 -11.89 3.76
C PRO A 128 -13.22 -13.07 4.42
N GLY A 129 -13.31 -13.17 5.76
CA GLY A 129 -12.61 -14.20 6.54
C GLY A 129 -11.23 -13.79 7.07
N TYR A 130 -10.83 -12.54 6.89
CA TYR A 130 -9.54 -12.04 7.34
C TYR A 130 -9.37 -12.15 8.88
N PRO A 131 -8.16 -12.47 9.37
CA PRO A 131 -7.87 -12.45 10.79
C PRO A 131 -7.92 -11.00 11.32
N ALA A 132 -8.63 -10.78 12.43
CA ALA A 132 -8.65 -9.49 13.10
C ALA A 132 -7.26 -9.15 13.67
N VAL A 133 -6.79 -7.93 13.44
CA VAL A 133 -5.50 -7.45 13.93
C VAL A 133 -5.72 -6.26 14.85
N PRO A 134 -5.20 -6.27 16.10
CA PRO A 134 -5.30 -5.14 17.01
C PRO A 134 -4.73 -3.85 16.40
N GLY A 135 -5.44 -2.73 16.60
CA GLY A 135 -5.06 -1.43 16.04
C GLY A 135 -5.61 -1.16 14.63
N TRP A 136 -6.28 -2.14 14.01
CA TRP A 136 -7.04 -1.97 12.77
C TRP A 136 -8.53 -1.98 13.05
N SER A 137 -9.27 -1.17 12.29
CA SER A 137 -10.73 -1.11 12.32
C SER A 137 -11.29 -1.08 10.92
N THR A 138 -12.52 -1.56 10.75
CA THR A 138 -13.21 -1.53 9.47
C THR A 138 -13.53 -0.10 9.09
N THR A 139 -13.25 0.26 7.83
CA THR A 139 -13.51 1.59 7.28
C THR A 139 -13.97 1.47 5.83
N THR A 140 -14.64 2.50 5.33
CA THR A 140 -14.99 2.63 3.92
C THR A 140 -14.02 3.57 3.22
N LEU A 141 -13.63 3.21 2.01
CA LEU A 141 -12.82 4.07 1.15
C LEU A 141 -13.58 5.35 0.81
N ARG A 142 -12.85 6.45 0.63
CA ARG A 142 -13.43 7.73 0.20
C ARG A 142 -13.91 7.64 -1.24
N SER A 143 -14.91 8.46 -1.56
CA SER A 143 -15.49 8.55 -2.90
C SER A 143 -14.43 8.95 -3.92
N THR A 144 -14.27 8.14 -4.96
CA THR A 144 -13.43 8.41 -6.14
C THR A 144 -14.22 9.06 -7.28
N ARG A 145 -15.38 9.67 -6.99
CA ARG A 145 -16.19 10.35 -8.00
C ARG A 145 -15.40 11.50 -8.64
N GLY A 146 -15.31 11.49 -9.97
CA GLY A 146 -14.52 12.48 -10.71
C GLY A 146 -13.02 12.21 -10.74
N PHE A 147 -12.60 10.98 -10.40
CA PHE A 147 -11.22 10.52 -10.55
C PHE A 147 -11.12 9.45 -11.64
N THR A 148 -10.02 9.51 -12.40
CA THR A 148 -9.63 8.45 -13.34
C THR A 148 -8.56 7.59 -12.70
N ARG A 149 -8.76 6.26 -12.72
CA ARG A 149 -7.76 5.28 -12.26
C ARG A 149 -6.72 5.06 -13.36
N ASN A 150 -5.48 5.41 -13.08
CA ASN A 150 -4.34 5.18 -13.96
C ASN A 150 -3.48 4.04 -13.39
N SER A 151 -3.48 2.90 -14.08
CA SER A 151 -2.65 1.75 -13.71
C SER A 151 -1.26 1.91 -14.30
N ILE A 152 -0.22 1.85 -13.46
CA ILE A 152 1.19 1.93 -13.89
C ILE A 152 1.72 0.53 -14.25
N GLY A 153 0.98 -0.53 -13.91
CA GLY A 153 1.41 -1.92 -14.07
C GLY A 153 2.12 -2.43 -12.83
N THR A 154 2.90 -3.50 -12.97
CA THR A 154 3.69 -4.08 -11.87
C THR A 154 4.76 -3.08 -11.44
N ALA A 155 4.57 -2.48 -10.26
CA ALA A 155 5.46 -1.47 -9.70
C ALA A 155 6.30 -2.00 -8.54
N MET A 156 5.94 -3.17 -8.01
CA MET A 156 6.75 -3.91 -7.05
C MET A 156 6.88 -5.35 -7.55
N THR A 157 8.11 -5.81 -7.68
CA THR A 157 8.45 -7.18 -8.05
C THR A 157 9.30 -7.79 -6.95
N GLY A 158 8.87 -8.92 -6.40
CA GLY A 158 9.64 -9.74 -5.48
C GLY A 158 9.44 -11.23 -5.74
N ALA A 159 10.22 -12.04 -5.04
CA ALA A 159 10.44 -13.50 -5.18
C ALA A 159 9.24 -14.46 -5.23
N SER A 160 8.02 -13.96 -5.05
CA SER A 160 6.78 -14.78 -5.07
C SER A 160 5.52 -13.93 -5.07
N LEU A 161 5.65 -12.61 -5.17
CA LEU A 161 4.54 -11.66 -5.11
C LEU A 161 4.85 -10.49 -6.03
N GLY A 162 3.87 -10.18 -6.87
CA GLY A 162 3.82 -8.96 -7.65
C GLY A 162 2.89 -7.99 -6.95
N ALA A 163 3.16 -6.70 -7.07
CA ALA A 163 2.15 -5.71 -6.76
C ALA A 163 2.05 -4.65 -7.84
N GLY A 164 0.83 -4.46 -8.31
CA GLY A 164 0.48 -3.41 -9.26
C GLY A 164 0.24 -2.10 -8.53
N LEU A 165 0.80 -1.00 -9.05
CA LEU A 165 0.46 0.34 -8.57
C LEU A 165 -0.54 1.00 -9.51
N ALA A 166 -1.62 1.51 -8.94
CA ALA A 166 -2.53 2.43 -9.61
C ALA A 166 -2.65 3.72 -8.80
N HIS A 167 -2.78 4.84 -9.49
CA HIS A 167 -3.05 6.13 -8.87
C HIS A 167 -4.32 6.74 -9.44
N TYR A 168 -4.99 7.58 -8.66
CA TYR A 168 -6.20 8.28 -9.06
C TYR A 168 -5.89 9.77 -9.17
N THR A 169 -6.10 10.31 -10.37
CA THR A 169 -6.03 11.76 -10.63
C THR A 169 -7.40 12.29 -10.96
N ARG A 170 -7.73 13.51 -10.53
CA ARG A 170 -9.01 14.15 -10.86
C ARG A 170 -9.11 14.31 -12.39
N SER A 171 -10.18 13.80 -12.98
CA SER A 171 -10.49 14.05 -14.39
C SER A 171 -10.89 15.51 -14.52
N ASN A 172 -10.07 16.30 -15.23
CA ASN A 172 -10.40 17.68 -15.61
C ASN A 172 -11.63 17.70 -16.53
#